data_AF-A0A1C3Y1W3-F1
#
_entry.id   AF-A0A1C3Y1W3-F1
#
_cell.length_a   1.000
_cell.length_b   1.000
_cell.length_c   1.000
_cell.angle_alpha   90.00
_cell.angle_beta   90.00
_cell.angle_gamma   90.00
#
_symmetry.space_group_name_H-M   'P 1'
#
loop_
_entity.id
_entity.type
_entity.pdbx_description
1 polymer ?
#
loop_
_entity_poly.entity_id
_entity_poly.type
_entity_poly.pdbx_seq_one_letter_code
_entity_poly.pdbx_strand_id
1 'polypeptide(L)'
;MMRSALAAAFALFPASAFPQESGLPTGLWEVRIFTPIPAPELKNDEQVFRICYDAAARKNHMNPVLPKAQAATCDLDFTDMGDLAYDARCKDGDHRLRISEAADGLWRGTYRFVGNKDGVMLEPAVELKRIAEACN
;
A
#
# COMPACT_ATOMS: atom_id res chain seq x y z
N MET A 1 -36.96 47.78 -33.26
CA MET A 1 -35.49 47.72 -33.32
C MET A 1 -35.04 46.44 -32.63
N MET A 2 -34.31 45.59 -33.36
CA MET A 2 -33.58 44.42 -32.85
C MET A 2 -32.67 44.80 -31.69
N ARG A 3 -32.55 43.89 -30.70
CA ARG A 3 -31.26 43.33 -30.26
C ARG A 3 -31.50 42.15 -29.32
N SER A 4 -31.18 40.97 -29.85
CA SER A 4 -30.89 39.74 -29.12
C SER A 4 -29.82 39.98 -28.06
N ALA A 5 -29.93 39.31 -26.93
CA ALA A 5 -28.77 38.95 -26.11
C ALA A 5 -28.88 37.45 -25.80
N LEU A 6 -28.02 36.68 -26.49
CA LEU A 6 -27.79 35.27 -26.23
C LEU A 6 -26.89 35.12 -24.99
N ALA A 7 -27.20 34.08 -24.22
CA ALA A 7 -26.30 33.12 -23.58
C ALA A 7 -25.23 33.58 -22.56
N ALA A 8 -25.30 32.98 -21.38
CA ALA A 8 -24.19 32.20 -20.82
C ALA A 8 -24.76 31.16 -19.83
N ALA A 9 -25.06 29.97 -20.33
CA ALA A 9 -25.20 28.81 -19.46
C ALA A 9 -23.80 28.42 -19.01
N PHE A 10 -23.44 28.74 -17.77
CA PHE A 10 -22.25 28.20 -17.13
C PHE A 10 -22.50 26.71 -16.88
N ALA A 11 -22.09 25.88 -17.84
CA ALA A 11 -21.88 24.47 -17.60
C ALA A 11 -20.72 24.36 -16.60
N LEU A 12 -21.06 24.17 -15.32
CA LEU A 12 -20.13 23.67 -14.32
C LEU A 12 -19.79 22.24 -14.72
N PHE A 13 -18.75 22.09 -15.54
CA PHE A 13 -18.07 20.80 -15.65
C PHE A 13 -17.48 20.52 -14.26
N PRO A 14 -17.86 19.41 -13.58
CA PRO A 14 -17.05 18.96 -12.47
C PRO A 14 -15.66 18.72 -13.04
N ALA A 15 -14.67 19.39 -12.45
CA ALA A 15 -13.27 19.17 -12.75
C ALA A 15 -13.03 17.66 -12.73
N SER A 16 -12.47 17.15 -13.82
CA SER A 16 -11.96 15.80 -13.89
C SER A 16 -11.13 15.57 -12.64
N ALA A 17 -11.64 14.79 -11.69
CA ALA A 17 -10.83 14.29 -10.60
C ALA A 17 -9.75 13.46 -11.29
N PHE A 18 -8.55 14.02 -11.35
CA PHE A 18 -7.38 13.29 -11.81
C PHE A 18 -7.34 11.98 -11.04
N PRO A 19 -7.03 10.84 -11.70
CA PRO A 19 -6.92 9.57 -11.01
C PRO A 19 -5.95 9.79 -9.85
N GLN A 20 -6.46 9.59 -8.64
CA GLN A 20 -5.70 9.67 -7.41
C GLN A 20 -4.50 8.75 -7.62
N GLU A 21 -3.29 9.29 -7.70
CA GLU A 21 -2.10 8.48 -7.95
C GLU A 21 -2.07 7.36 -6.90
N SER A 22 -2.23 6.14 -7.37
CA SER A 22 -2.42 4.95 -6.56
C SER A 22 -1.23 4.69 -5.65
N GLY A 23 -1.49 4.15 -4.46
CA GLY A 23 -0.47 3.81 -3.46
C GLY A 23 -0.29 4.84 -2.35
N LEU A 24 0.64 4.54 -1.43
CA LEU A 24 0.86 5.35 -0.23
C LEU A 24 1.38 6.77 -0.58
N PRO A 25 1.03 7.79 0.21
CA PRO A 25 1.69 9.09 0.14
C PRO A 25 3.20 8.97 0.33
N THR A 26 3.97 9.80 -0.38
CA THR A 26 5.42 9.83 -0.21
C THR A 26 5.82 10.22 1.22
N GLY A 27 6.92 9.68 1.74
CA GLY A 27 7.46 10.09 3.04
C GLY A 27 8.30 9.02 3.71
N LEU A 28 8.67 9.27 4.96
CA LEU A 28 9.29 8.28 5.82
C LEU A 28 8.19 7.48 6.53
N TRP A 29 8.23 6.16 6.36
CA TRP A 29 7.26 5.25 6.94
C TRP A 29 7.93 4.31 7.93
N GLU A 30 7.25 4.07 9.05
CA GLU A 30 7.54 2.99 9.98
C GLU A 30 6.61 1.81 9.66
N VAL A 31 7.21 0.64 9.45
CA VAL A 31 6.54 -0.62 9.16
C VAL A 31 6.67 -1.52 10.37
N ARG A 32 5.54 -2.04 10.84
CA ARG A 32 5.47 -2.96 11.97
C ARG A 32 4.78 -4.24 11.52
N ILE A 33 5.45 -5.37 11.66
CA ILE A 33 4.92 -6.70 11.34
C ILE A 33 4.80 -7.48 12.63
N PHE A 34 3.57 -7.92 12.93
CA PHE A 34 3.26 -8.71 14.10
C PHE A 34 3.20 -10.18 13.70
N THR A 35 4.31 -10.89 13.92
CA THR A 35 4.42 -12.30 13.56
C THR A 35 3.58 -13.13 14.54
N PRO A 36 2.66 -13.99 14.06
CA PRO A 36 1.94 -14.88 14.95
C PRO A 36 2.92 -15.88 15.56
N ILE A 37 3.17 -15.76 16.86
CA ILE A 37 3.92 -16.79 17.57
C ILE A 37 2.96 -17.95 17.84
N PRO A 38 3.33 -19.21 17.53
CA PRO A 38 2.48 -20.37 17.77
C PRO A 38 2.18 -20.66 19.27
N ALA A 39 2.59 -19.81 20.21
CA ALA A 39 2.43 -20.01 21.64
C ALA A 39 1.85 -18.74 22.31
N PRO A 40 0.66 -18.83 22.96
CA PRO A 40 -0.01 -17.70 23.61
C PRO A 40 0.73 -17.14 24.85
N GLU A 41 1.75 -17.85 25.34
CA GLU A 41 2.62 -17.43 26.44
C GLU A 41 3.68 -16.38 26.00
N LEU A 42 3.92 -16.25 24.69
CA LEU A 42 5.04 -15.49 24.14
C LEU A 42 4.56 -14.13 23.59
N LYS A 43 5.25 -13.06 23.99
CA LYS A 43 5.05 -11.71 23.44
C LYS A 43 5.17 -11.75 21.93
N ASN A 44 4.21 -11.21 21.18
CA ASN A 44 4.25 -11.11 19.71
C ASN A 44 5.65 -10.74 19.22
N ASP A 45 6.18 -11.50 18.26
CA ASP A 45 7.46 -11.18 17.64
C ASP A 45 7.21 -10.03 16.67
N GLU A 46 7.63 -8.83 17.09
CA GLU A 46 7.40 -7.59 16.37
C GLU A 46 8.66 -7.21 15.62
N GLN A 47 8.56 -7.14 14.29
CA GLN A 47 9.61 -6.58 13.45
C GLN A 47 9.24 -5.15 13.10
N VAL A 48 10.12 -4.21 13.45
CA VAL A 48 9.96 -2.79 13.16
C VAL A 48 11.11 -2.34 12.27
N PHE A 49 10.77 -1.71 11.15
CA PHE A 49 11.76 -1.11 10.27
C PHE A 49 11.21 0.17 9.63
N ARG A 50 12.11 0.99 9.11
CA ARG A 50 11.77 2.25 8.46
C ARG A 50 12.12 2.20 6.99
N ILE A 51 11.30 2.83 6.18
CA ILE A 51 11.49 2.90 4.74
C ILE A 51 11.25 4.32 4.26
N CYS A 52 12.04 4.74 3.28
CA CYS A 52 11.74 5.91 2.50
C CYS A 52 10.82 5.50 1.33
N TYR A 53 9.60 6.04 1.32
CA TYR A 53 8.69 5.93 0.19
C TYR A 53 8.75 7.21 -0.63
N ASP A 54 9.70 7.30 -1.55
CA ASP A 54 9.88 8.48 -2.39
C ASP A 54 8.99 8.45 -3.64
N ALA A 55 9.04 9.51 -4.44
CA ALA A 55 8.28 9.61 -5.69
C ALA A 55 8.64 8.51 -6.70
N ALA A 56 9.88 8.02 -6.68
CA ALA A 56 10.29 6.92 -7.55
C ALA A 56 9.69 5.59 -7.08
N ALA A 57 9.64 5.34 -5.78
CA ALA A 57 8.99 4.18 -5.18
C ALA A 57 7.49 4.18 -5.50
N ARG A 58 6.81 5.32 -5.33
CA ARG A 58 5.39 5.49 -5.67
C ARG A 58 5.12 5.22 -7.15
N LYS A 59 5.89 5.87 -8.05
CA LYS A 59 5.75 5.72 -9.51
C LYS A 59 5.95 4.27 -9.98
N ASN A 60 6.84 3.54 -9.32
CA ASN A 60 7.13 2.15 -9.64
C ASN A 60 6.25 1.16 -8.86
N HIS A 61 5.22 1.66 -8.14
CA HIS A 61 4.36 0.87 -7.26
C HIS A 61 5.16 -0.05 -6.33
N MET A 62 6.31 0.41 -5.84
CA MET A 62 7.11 -0.39 -4.93
C MET A 62 6.31 -0.66 -3.66
N ASN A 63 6.41 -1.89 -3.14
CA ASN A 63 5.71 -2.23 -1.91
C ASN A 63 6.62 -1.96 -0.70
N PRO A 64 6.16 -1.20 0.30
CA PRO A 64 6.88 -0.99 1.55
C PRO A 64 7.13 -2.27 2.37
N VAL A 65 6.26 -3.28 2.25
CA VAL A 65 6.26 -4.52 3.05
C VAL A 65 7.02 -5.65 2.36
N LEU A 66 7.12 -5.64 1.03
CA LEU A 66 7.90 -6.59 0.25
C LEU A 66 9.19 -5.90 -0.20
N PRO A 67 10.34 -6.21 0.43
CA PRO A 67 11.63 -5.61 0.09
C PRO A 67 11.89 -5.59 -1.43
N LYS A 68 12.45 -4.48 -1.91
CA LYS A 68 12.74 -4.23 -3.33
C LYS A 68 13.44 -5.40 -4.04
N ALA A 69 14.37 -6.05 -3.34
CA ALA A 69 15.14 -7.18 -3.87
C ALA A 69 14.27 -8.41 -4.16
N GLN A 70 13.23 -8.66 -3.35
CA GLN A 70 12.28 -9.74 -3.55
C GLN A 70 11.27 -9.35 -4.64
N ALA A 71 10.72 -8.13 -4.57
CA ALA A 71 9.77 -7.61 -5.56
C ALA A 71 10.30 -7.69 -7.02
N ALA A 72 11.60 -7.46 -7.23
CA ALA A 72 12.21 -7.53 -8.56
C ALA A 72 12.22 -8.94 -9.19
N THR A 73 11.96 -9.98 -8.40
CA THR A 73 11.95 -11.39 -8.84
C THR A 73 10.55 -12.01 -8.84
N CYS A 74 9.53 -11.22 -8.55
CA CYS A 74 8.15 -11.69 -8.43
C CYS A 74 7.30 -11.18 -9.60
N ASP A 75 6.29 -11.96 -9.96
CA ASP A 75 5.19 -11.52 -10.81
C ASP A 75 4.18 -10.76 -9.93
N LEU A 76 4.06 -9.46 -10.15
CA LEU A 76 3.29 -8.54 -9.30
C LEU A 76 1.98 -8.15 -9.98
N ASP A 77 0.86 -8.37 -9.28
CA ASP A 77 -0.46 -7.86 -9.66
C ASP A 77 -0.93 -6.87 -8.58
N PHE A 78 -1.04 -5.59 -8.96
CA PHE A 78 -1.51 -4.53 -8.08
C PHE A 78 -3.00 -4.31 -8.33
N THR A 79 -3.82 -4.55 -7.30
CA THR A 79 -5.25 -4.24 -7.34
C THR A 79 -5.50 -3.01 -6.50
N ASP A 80 -5.67 -1.87 -7.17
CA ASP A 80 -6.00 -0.62 -6.52
C ASP A 80 -7.52 -0.55 -6.28
N MET A 81 -7.95 -0.86 -5.05
CA MET A 81 -9.36 -0.86 -4.65
C MET A 81 -9.65 0.16 -3.54
N GLY A 82 -8.88 1.25 -3.45
CA GLY A 82 -8.98 2.22 -2.36
C GLY A 82 -8.26 1.78 -1.07
N ASP A 83 -7.93 0.49 -1.00
CA ASP A 83 -7.03 -0.15 -0.05
C ASP A 83 -5.73 -0.53 -0.79
N LEU A 84 -4.56 -0.42 -0.15
CA LEU A 84 -3.32 -0.91 -0.75
C LEU A 84 -3.37 -2.44 -0.71
N ALA A 85 -3.69 -3.03 -1.86
CA ALA A 85 -3.73 -4.47 -2.07
C ALA A 85 -2.75 -4.86 -3.19
N TYR A 86 -1.90 -5.84 -2.91
CA TYR A 86 -1.12 -6.48 -3.96
C TYR A 86 -1.12 -7.99 -3.78
N ASP A 87 -1.00 -8.69 -4.90
CA ASP A 87 -0.68 -10.10 -4.96
C ASP A 87 0.65 -10.24 -5.71
N ALA A 88 1.60 -10.98 -5.14
CA ALA A 88 2.88 -11.27 -5.74
C ALA A 88 3.11 -12.78 -5.76
N ARG A 89 3.43 -13.32 -6.94
CA ARG A 89 3.90 -14.70 -7.06
C ARG A 89 5.41 -14.68 -7.17
N CYS A 90 6.07 -15.20 -6.15
CA CYS A 90 7.52 -15.24 -6.03
C CYS A 90 8.01 -16.70 -6.11
N LYS A 91 9.32 -16.91 -6.22
CA LYS A 91 9.91 -18.25 -6.29
C LYS A 91 9.66 -19.07 -5.02
N ASP A 92 9.62 -18.40 -3.87
CA ASP A 92 9.43 -18.96 -2.54
C ASP A 92 7.96 -19.15 -2.16
N GLY A 93 7.04 -18.39 -2.75
CA GLY A 93 5.61 -18.55 -2.50
C GLY A 93 4.75 -17.43 -3.05
N ASP A 94 3.47 -17.47 -2.67
CA ASP A 94 2.52 -16.40 -2.92
C ASP A 94 2.51 -15.42 -1.74
N HIS A 95 2.65 -14.13 -2.03
CA HIS A 95 2.60 -13.05 -1.06
C HIS A 95 1.41 -12.15 -1.36
N ARG A 96 0.63 -11.81 -0.35
CA ARG A 96 -0.54 -10.95 -0.51
C ARG A 96 -0.59 -9.97 0.62
N LEU A 97 -0.72 -8.68 0.33
CA LEU A 97 -1.01 -7.67 1.34
C LEU A 97 -2.39 -7.12 1.07
N ARG A 98 -3.14 -6.92 2.15
CA ARG A 98 -4.40 -6.21 2.17
C ARG A 98 -4.35 -5.25 3.34
N ILE A 99 -4.20 -3.96 3.07
CA ILE A 99 -4.22 -2.92 4.12
C ILE A 99 -5.12 -1.76 3.71
N SER A 100 -5.78 -1.17 4.69
CA SER A 100 -6.65 -0.02 4.54
C SER A 100 -6.20 1.12 5.46
N GLU A 101 -6.55 2.34 5.10
CA GLU A 101 -6.27 3.50 5.96
C GLU A 101 -7.20 3.46 7.18
N ALA A 102 -6.62 3.34 8.37
CA ALA A 102 -7.33 3.31 9.64
C ALA A 102 -7.50 4.71 10.25
N ALA A 103 -6.54 5.60 9.99
CA ALA A 103 -6.55 7.02 10.31
C ALA A 103 -5.54 7.73 9.39
N ASP A 104 -5.56 9.06 9.33
CA ASP A 104 -4.64 9.84 8.49
C ASP A 104 -3.17 9.42 8.70
N GLY A 105 -2.55 8.89 7.64
CA GLY A 105 -1.16 8.41 7.67
C GLY A 105 -0.94 7.13 8.46
N LEU A 106 -1.99 6.42 8.87
CA LEU A 106 -1.94 5.14 9.58
C LEU A 106 -2.74 4.08 8.82
N TRP A 107 -2.05 3.05 8.37
CA TRP A 107 -2.62 1.96 7.58
C TRP A 107 -2.46 0.64 8.32
N ARG A 108 -3.45 -0.24 8.24
CA ARG A 108 -3.47 -1.53 8.95
C ARG A 108 -4.07 -2.62 8.08
N GLY A 109 -3.63 -3.85 8.31
CA GLY A 109 -4.25 -5.03 7.70
C GLY A 109 -3.40 -6.27 7.86
N THR A 110 -3.39 -7.15 6.87
CA THR A 110 -2.70 -8.44 6.93
C THR A 110 -1.77 -8.64 5.74
N TYR A 111 -0.65 -9.29 6.02
CA TYR A 111 0.25 -9.83 5.01
C TYR A 111 0.16 -11.34 5.06
N ARG A 112 -0.32 -11.96 3.99
CA ARG A 112 -0.40 -13.41 3.85
C ARG A 112 0.76 -13.91 2.99
N PHE A 113 1.46 -14.92 3.49
CA PHE A 113 2.44 -15.69 2.75
C PHE A 113 2.01 -17.15 2.69
N VAL A 114 2.08 -17.75 1.50
CA VAL A 114 1.87 -19.18 1.28
C VAL A 114 3.12 -19.74 0.59
N GLY A 115 3.92 -20.49 1.33
CA GLY A 115 5.15 -21.07 0.83
C GLY A 115 4.90 -22.21 -0.14
N ASN A 116 5.70 -22.28 -1.20
CA ASN A 116 5.67 -23.38 -2.18
C ASN A 116 6.20 -24.71 -1.61
N LYS A 117 6.91 -24.66 -0.49
CA LYS A 117 7.48 -25.81 0.21
C LYS A 117 6.91 -25.89 1.62
N ASP A 118 6.72 -27.12 2.09
CA ASP A 118 6.36 -27.46 3.47
C ASP A 118 4.98 -26.96 3.95
N GLY A 119 4.15 -26.43 3.05
CA GLY A 119 2.77 -26.00 3.37
C GLY A 119 2.70 -24.84 4.35
N VAL A 120 3.79 -24.08 4.51
CA VAL A 120 3.86 -22.96 5.44
C VAL A 120 2.89 -21.87 5.00
N MET A 121 1.96 -21.52 5.88
CA MET A 121 1.08 -20.37 5.73
C MET A 121 1.30 -19.43 6.90
N LEU A 122 1.59 -18.17 6.61
CA LEU A 122 1.74 -17.10 7.59
C LEU A 122 0.76 -16.00 7.24
N GLU A 123 0.10 -15.43 8.25
CA GLU A 123 -0.78 -14.28 8.07
C GLU A 123 -0.56 -13.25 9.20
N PRO A 124 0.64 -12.64 9.30
CA PRO A 124 0.88 -11.56 10.25
C PRO A 124 -0.01 -10.34 10.00
N ALA A 125 -0.35 -9.67 11.09
CA ALA A 125 -0.89 -8.32 11.04
C ALA A 125 0.24 -7.34 10.69
N VAL A 126 -0.09 -6.30 9.92
CA VAL A 126 0.83 -5.26 9.48
C VAL A 126 0.25 -3.89 9.80
N GLU A 127 1.10 -3.00 10.29
CA GLU A 127 0.82 -1.58 10.48
C GLU A 127 1.87 -0.75 9.73
N LEU A 128 1.41 0.25 8.96
CA LEU A 128 2.26 1.26 8.34
C LEU A 128 1.88 2.62 8.91
N LYS A 129 2.86 3.34 9.46
CA LYS A 129 2.67 4.69 9.96
C LYS A 129 3.60 5.65 9.25
N ARG A 130 3.05 6.70 8.65
CA ARG A 130 3.83 7.81 8.13
C ARG A 130 4.37 8.61 9.31
N ILE A 131 5.69 8.66 9.44
CA ILE A 131 6.38 9.33 10.57
C ILE A 131 7.05 10.65 10.15
N ALA A 132 7.24 10.87 8.85
CA ALA A 132 7.61 12.17 8.31
C ALA A 132 7.12 12.32 6.86
N GLU A 133 6.88 13.56 6.42
CA GLU A 133 6.46 13.83 5.05
C GLU A 133 7.57 13.63 4.01
N ALA A 134 8.82 13.70 4.45
CA ALA A 134 10.01 13.57 3.64
C ALA A 134 11.00 12.58 4.28
N CYS A 135 11.94 12.06 3.48
CA CYS A 135 12.83 10.97 3.90
C CYS A 135 14.15 11.42 4.56
N ASN A 136 14.30 12.71 4.80
CA ASN A 136 15.51 13.39 5.26
C ASN A 136 15.49 13.69 6.76
#